data_AF-A0A2P8QPL2-F1
#
_entry.id   AF-A0A2P8QPL2-F1
#
_cell.length_a   1.000
_cell.length_b   1.000
_cell.length_c   1.000
_cell.angle_alpha   90.00
_cell.angle_beta   90.00
_cell.angle_gamma   90.00
#
_symmetry.space_group_name_H-M   'P 1'
#
loop_
_entity.id
_entity.type
_entity.pdbx_description
1 polymer ?
#
loop_
_entity_poly.entity_id
_entity_poly.type
_entity_poly.pdbx_seq_one_letter_code
_entity_poly.pdbx_strand_id
1 'polypeptide(L)'
;MFMDRTLMAQDSELRAALLQRGEPENRIVQRDLKRYYSLLKHSLSDFYFSIDEAILICEALRNHQFDSNLTQPEIVWIQVNDAIQRDRLTLKPNVDTEILLNKLKTLTALQTATLIDAVEQFWLERRSNPQASLHETLHQVSLIGCCDFAQ
;
A
#
# COMPACT_ATOMS: atom_id res chain seq x y z
N MET A 1 -25.62 -16.79 -2.63
CA MET A 1 -24.18 -16.51 -2.79
C MET A 1 -24.01 -15.85 -4.15
N PHE A 2 -24.17 -14.54 -4.22
CA PHE A 2 -23.95 -13.78 -5.44
C PHE A 2 -22.47 -13.39 -5.46
N MET A 3 -21.65 -14.09 -6.23
CA MET A 3 -20.32 -13.59 -6.57
C MET A 3 -20.50 -12.38 -7.49
N ASP A 4 -19.80 -11.30 -7.17
CA ASP A 4 -19.83 -10.05 -7.94
C ASP A 4 -19.44 -10.33 -9.40
N ARG A 5 -20.23 -9.83 -10.35
CA ARG A 5 -19.94 -9.99 -11.79
C ARG A 5 -18.62 -9.34 -12.18
N THR A 6 -18.17 -8.36 -11.41
CA THR A 6 -16.90 -7.65 -11.59
C THR A 6 -15.71 -8.55 -11.28
N LEU A 7 -15.78 -9.32 -10.19
CA LEU A 7 -14.78 -10.32 -9.82
C LEU A 7 -14.67 -11.42 -10.89
N MET A 8 -15.81 -11.89 -11.42
CA MET A 8 -15.82 -12.92 -12.47
C MET A 8 -15.23 -12.44 -13.81
N ALA A 9 -15.37 -11.15 -14.14
CA ALA A 9 -14.79 -10.58 -15.35
C ALA A 9 -13.25 -10.46 -15.24
N GLN A 10 -12.74 -10.01 -14.10
CA GLN A 10 -11.30 -9.86 -13.86
C GLN A 10 -10.56 -11.21 -13.84
N ASP A 11 -11.16 -12.22 -13.21
CA ASP A 11 -10.65 -13.59 -13.25
C ASP A 11 -10.55 -14.14 -14.69
N SER A 12 -11.46 -13.71 -15.57
CA SER A 12 -11.48 -14.13 -16.97
C SER A 12 -10.38 -13.48 -17.81
N GLU A 13 -10.07 -12.20 -17.58
CA GLU A 13 -9.01 -11.47 -18.28
C GLU A 13 -7.62 -11.96 -17.85
N LEU A 14 -7.41 -12.14 -16.55
CA LEU A 14 -6.16 -12.71 -16.02
C LEU A 14 -5.91 -14.10 -16.58
N ARG A 15 -6.94 -14.96 -16.59
CA ARG A 15 -6.86 -16.29 -17.21
C ARG A 15 -6.56 -16.24 -18.70
N ALA A 16 -7.17 -15.32 -19.45
CA ALA A 16 -6.89 -15.14 -20.87
C ALA A 16 -5.42 -14.74 -21.11
N ALA A 17 -4.89 -13.82 -20.30
CA ALA A 17 -3.49 -13.41 -20.36
C ALA A 17 -2.51 -14.55 -20.03
N LEU A 18 -2.84 -15.39 -19.04
CA LEU A 18 -2.05 -16.58 -18.71
C LEU A 18 -2.08 -17.62 -19.84
N LEU A 19 -3.24 -17.88 -20.44
CA LEU A 19 -3.39 -18.81 -21.57
C LEU A 19 -2.62 -18.35 -22.81
N GLN A 20 -2.65 -17.04 -23.13
CA GLN A 20 -1.93 -16.48 -24.28
C GLN A 20 -0.42 -16.73 -24.24
N ARG A 21 0.16 -16.85 -23.03
CA ARG A 21 1.60 -17.07 -22.85
C ARG A 21 2.05 -18.50 -23.15
N GLY A 22 1.14 -19.47 -23.17
CA GLY A 22 1.43 -20.85 -23.61
C GLY A 22 2.43 -21.64 -22.73
N GLU A 23 2.77 -21.16 -21.53
CA GLU A 23 3.59 -21.87 -20.53
C GLU A 23 2.71 -22.47 -19.42
N PRO A 24 3.19 -23.47 -18.65
CA PRO A 24 2.46 -23.97 -17.48
C PRO A 24 2.18 -22.86 -16.46
N GLU A 25 0.92 -22.74 -16.03
CA GLU A 25 0.41 -21.68 -15.14
C GLU A 25 1.31 -21.45 -13.92
N ASN A 26 1.70 -22.52 -13.22
CA ASN A 26 2.55 -22.44 -12.02
C ASN A 26 3.90 -21.75 -12.28
N ARG A 27 4.51 -21.93 -13.45
CA ARG A 27 5.81 -21.30 -13.78
C ARG A 27 5.65 -19.84 -14.14
N ILE A 28 4.57 -19.48 -14.85
CA ILE A 28 4.25 -18.08 -15.18
C ILE A 28 4.00 -17.31 -13.89
N VAL A 29 3.13 -17.84 -13.03
CA VAL A 29 2.75 -17.21 -11.76
C VAL A 29 3.98 -16.96 -10.89
N GLN A 30 4.84 -17.97 -10.68
CA GLN A 30 6.03 -17.80 -9.84
C GLN A 30 7.00 -16.75 -10.42
N ARG A 31 7.22 -16.76 -11.74
CA ARG A 31 8.11 -15.80 -12.42
C ARG A 31 7.57 -14.38 -12.34
N ASP A 32 6.28 -14.21 -12.60
CA ASP A 32 5.64 -12.90 -12.62
C ASP A 32 5.52 -12.31 -11.22
N LEU A 33 5.18 -13.13 -10.21
CA LEU A 33 5.22 -12.71 -8.80
C LEU A 33 6.63 -12.28 -8.40
N LYS A 34 7.66 -13.04 -8.77
CA LYS A 34 9.06 -12.64 -8.47
C LYS A 34 9.41 -11.29 -9.08
N ARG A 35 8.99 -11.03 -10.32
CA ARG A 35 9.20 -9.73 -10.99
C ARG A 35 8.42 -8.62 -10.30
N TYR A 36 7.15 -8.87 -9.99
CA TYR A 36 6.29 -7.93 -9.28
C TYR A 36 6.89 -7.52 -7.93
N TYR A 37 7.22 -8.46 -7.06
CA TYR A 37 7.86 -8.16 -5.77
C TYR A 37 9.23 -7.48 -5.91
N SER A 38 9.98 -7.77 -6.97
CA SER A 38 11.24 -7.07 -7.24
C SER A 38 10.98 -5.60 -7.60
N LEU A 39 9.92 -5.28 -8.34
CA LEU A 39 9.54 -3.90 -8.66
C LEU A 39 9.03 -3.15 -7.43
N LEU A 40 8.20 -3.79 -6.60
CA LEU A 40 7.71 -3.19 -5.36
C LEU A 40 8.83 -2.78 -4.41
N LYS A 41 9.87 -3.61 -4.28
CA LYS A 41 11.01 -3.33 -3.39
C LYS A 41 11.72 -2.01 -3.70
N HIS A 42 11.63 -1.53 -4.94
CA HIS A 42 12.33 -0.34 -5.41
C HIS A 42 11.39 0.84 -5.72
N SER A 43 10.08 0.67 -5.66
CA SER A 43 9.13 1.72 -6.08
C SER A 43 9.02 2.88 -5.09
N LEU A 44 9.23 2.62 -3.80
CA LEU A 44 9.20 3.61 -2.72
C LEU A 44 10.59 4.14 -2.33
N SER A 45 11.68 3.70 -2.98
CA SER A 45 13.03 4.19 -2.62
C SER A 45 13.21 5.69 -2.82
N ASP A 46 12.38 6.29 -3.67
CA ASP A 46 12.39 7.73 -3.94
C ASP A 46 11.31 8.48 -3.14
N PHE A 47 10.54 7.76 -2.31
CA PHE A 47 9.35 8.27 -1.65
C PHE A 47 9.26 7.80 -0.19
N TYR A 48 9.86 8.58 0.71
CA TYR A 48 9.79 8.33 2.15
C TYR A 48 8.79 9.27 2.82
N PHE A 49 8.05 8.72 3.78
CA PHE A 49 7.24 9.49 4.70
C PHE A 49 8.03 9.73 5.97
N SER A 50 7.74 10.84 6.66
CA SER A 50 8.17 10.94 8.07
C SER A 50 7.45 9.88 8.91
N ILE A 51 7.96 9.60 10.10
CA ILE A 51 7.32 8.68 11.04
C ILE A 51 5.86 9.08 11.27
N ASP A 52 5.59 10.34 11.58
CA ASP A 52 4.23 10.81 11.88
C ASP A 52 3.29 10.73 10.65
N GLU A 53 3.81 11.03 9.45
CA GLU A 53 3.08 10.83 8.18
C GLU A 53 2.73 9.36 7.97
N ALA A 54 3.70 8.46 8.15
CA ALA A 54 3.51 7.02 7.97
C ALA A 54 2.48 6.45 8.95
N ILE A 55 2.52 6.87 10.22
CA ILE A 55 1.50 6.47 11.21
C ILE A 55 0.13 7.01 10.78
N LEU A 56 0.03 8.27 10.33
CA LEU A 56 -1.24 8.82 9.87
C LEU A 56 -1.83 7.99 8.73
N ILE A 57 -1.02 7.65 7.73
CA ILE A 57 -1.44 6.81 6.62
C ILE A 57 -1.92 5.44 7.12
N CYS A 58 -1.12 4.75 7.94
CA CYS A 58 -1.49 3.44 8.47
C CYS A 58 -2.81 3.46 9.25
N GLU A 59 -3.03 4.50 10.07
CA GLU A 59 -4.29 4.68 10.80
C GLU A 59 -5.47 4.95 9.86
N ALA A 60 -5.29 5.88 8.91
CA ALA A 60 -6.32 6.25 7.94
C ALA A 60 -6.80 5.07 7.08
N LEU A 61 -5.89 4.13 6.79
CA LEU A 61 -6.15 2.98 5.91
C LEU A 61 -6.41 1.68 6.67
N ARG A 62 -6.43 1.68 8.02
CA ARG A 62 -6.51 0.46 8.85
C ARG A 62 -7.67 -0.48 8.47
N ASN A 63 -8.81 0.10 8.12
CA ASN A 63 -10.05 -0.64 7.85
C ASN A 63 -10.39 -0.70 6.35
N HIS A 64 -9.51 -0.18 5.49
CA HIS A 64 -9.74 -0.22 4.06
C HIS A 64 -9.37 -1.58 3.50
N GLN A 65 -10.33 -2.15 2.76
CA GLN A 65 -10.07 -3.29 1.90
C GLN A 65 -9.86 -2.73 0.50
N PHE A 66 -8.62 -2.75 0.04
CA PHE A 66 -8.33 -2.45 -1.35
C PHE A 66 -8.71 -3.67 -2.18
N ASP A 67 -9.54 -3.45 -3.19
CA ASP A 67 -9.79 -4.50 -4.17
C ASP A 67 -8.50 -4.77 -4.95
N SER A 68 -8.37 -5.99 -5.46
CA SER A 68 -7.27 -6.46 -6.32
C SER A 68 -7.04 -5.58 -7.55
N ASN A 69 -8.02 -4.75 -7.92
CA ASN A 69 -7.95 -3.81 -9.02
C ASN A 69 -7.50 -2.41 -8.57
N LEU A 70 -6.19 -2.19 -8.57
CA LEU A 70 -5.55 -0.92 -8.20
C LEU A 70 -5.42 0.07 -9.38
N THR A 71 -6.31 0.01 -10.37
CA THR A 71 -6.27 0.93 -11.54
C THR A 71 -6.53 2.40 -11.20
N GLN A 72 -6.96 2.70 -9.97
CA GLN A 72 -7.28 4.04 -9.49
C GLN A 72 -6.32 4.45 -8.37
N PRO A 73 -5.10 4.94 -8.71
CA PRO A 73 -4.12 5.37 -7.71
C PRO A 73 -4.65 6.48 -6.78
N GLU A 74 -5.64 7.24 -7.24
CA GLU A 74 -6.31 8.30 -6.48
C GLU A 74 -7.01 7.80 -5.22
N ILE A 75 -7.36 6.50 -5.15
CA ILE A 75 -8.08 5.91 -4.03
C ILE A 75 -7.36 6.22 -2.70
N VAL A 76 -6.03 6.14 -2.66
CA VAL A 76 -5.28 6.31 -1.41
C VAL A 76 -5.40 7.72 -0.86
N TRP A 77 -5.13 8.76 -1.67
CA TRP A 77 -5.18 10.13 -1.16
C TRP A 77 -6.61 10.54 -0.80
N ILE A 78 -7.62 10.04 -1.52
CA ILE A 78 -9.04 10.28 -1.21
C ILE A 78 -9.36 9.71 0.17
N GLN A 79 -8.98 8.45 0.43
CA GLN A 79 -9.27 7.81 1.71
C GLN A 79 -8.51 8.44 2.87
N VAL A 80 -7.25 8.80 2.67
CA VAL A 80 -6.47 9.53 3.68
C VAL A 80 -7.09 10.90 3.97
N ASN A 81 -7.47 11.65 2.93
CA ASN A 81 -8.16 12.93 3.12
C ASN A 81 -9.47 12.75 3.88
N ASP A 82 -10.28 11.75 3.52
CA ASP A 82 -11.54 11.47 4.19
C ASP A 82 -11.34 11.12 5.67
N ALA A 83 -10.35 10.29 6.00
CA ALA A 83 -10.02 9.97 7.39
C ALA A 83 -9.54 11.21 8.16
N ILE A 84 -8.74 12.08 7.54
CA ILE A 84 -8.30 13.35 8.14
C ILE A 84 -9.49 14.23 8.51
N GLN A 85 -10.46 14.37 7.60
CA GLN A 85 -11.64 15.21 7.80
C GLN A 85 -12.64 14.60 8.81
N ARG A 86 -12.87 13.29 8.75
CA ARG A 86 -13.89 12.60 9.55
C ARG A 86 -13.42 12.28 10.96
N ASP A 87 -12.20 11.76 11.10
CA ASP A 87 -11.66 11.24 12.36
C ASP A 87 -10.81 12.27 13.12
N ARG A 88 -10.77 13.52 12.60
CA ARG A 88 -9.96 14.62 13.16
C ARG A 88 -8.49 14.24 13.34
N LEU A 89 -7.94 13.45 12.41
CA LEU A 89 -6.51 13.09 12.42
C LEU A 89 -5.60 14.31 12.20
N THR A 90 -6.17 15.46 11.82
CA THR A 90 -5.51 16.78 11.89
C THR A 90 -4.95 17.12 13.26
N LEU A 91 -5.38 16.43 14.32
CA LEU A 91 -4.88 16.62 15.69
C LEU A 91 -3.55 15.91 15.96
N LYS A 92 -3.00 15.13 15.02
CA LYS A 92 -1.66 14.57 15.18
C LYS A 92 -0.65 15.73 15.13
N PRO A 93 0.00 16.07 16.26
CA PRO A 93 1.01 17.11 16.24
C PRO A 93 2.11 16.64 15.27
N ASN A 94 2.61 17.52 14.40
CA ASN A 94 3.73 17.32 13.47
C ASN A 94 3.42 16.80 12.05
N VAL A 95 2.16 16.57 11.66
CA VAL A 95 1.84 16.26 10.25
C VAL A 95 1.29 17.49 9.54
N ASP A 96 2.01 17.97 8.53
CA ASP A 96 1.44 18.90 7.54
C ASP A 96 0.58 18.10 6.56
N THR A 97 -0.73 18.12 6.81
CA THR A 97 -1.70 17.33 6.04
C THR A 97 -1.81 17.78 4.59
N GLU A 98 -1.56 19.06 4.28
CA GLU A 98 -1.59 19.54 2.90
C GLU A 98 -0.39 19.01 2.11
N ILE A 99 0.80 19.08 2.69
CA ILE A 99 2.01 18.50 2.09
C ILE A 99 1.85 16.98 1.91
N LEU A 100 1.33 16.29 2.92
CA LEU A 100 1.08 14.85 2.84
C LEU A 100 0.08 14.49 1.73
N LEU A 101 -1.03 15.21 1.62
CA LEU A 101 -2.02 14.93 0.58
C LEU A 101 -1.47 15.23 -0.83
N ASN A 102 -0.65 16.27 -0.97
CA ASN A 102 0.01 16.56 -2.24
C ASN A 102 1.03 15.48 -2.62
N LYS A 103 1.77 14.94 -1.65
CA LYS A 103 2.60 13.74 -1.81
C LYS A 103 1.78 12.55 -2.31
N LEU A 104 0.66 12.22 -1.65
CA LEU A 104 -0.14 11.06 -2.02
C LEU A 104 -0.79 11.18 -3.40
N LYS A 105 -1.11 12.41 -3.85
CA LYS A 105 -1.66 12.67 -5.19
C LYS A 105 -0.68 12.44 -6.33
N THR A 106 0.62 12.46 -6.06
CA THR A 106 1.66 12.27 -7.10
C THR A 106 2.10 10.81 -7.23
N LEU A 107 1.58 9.91 -6.41
CA LEU A 107 1.91 8.49 -6.49
C LEU A 107 1.49 7.90 -7.83
N THR A 108 2.42 7.17 -8.45
CA THR A 108 2.12 6.31 -9.58
C THR A 108 1.34 5.08 -9.13
N ALA A 109 0.66 4.38 -10.05
CA ALA A 109 -0.05 3.14 -9.73
C ALA A 109 0.83 2.09 -9.02
N LEU A 110 2.09 1.96 -9.42
CA LEU A 110 3.04 1.04 -8.77
C LEU A 110 3.38 1.48 -7.35
N GLN A 111 3.57 2.78 -7.12
CA GLN A 111 3.84 3.31 -5.78
C GLN A 111 2.62 3.19 -4.88
N THR A 112 1.41 3.44 -5.41
CA THR A 112 0.16 3.23 -4.69
C THR A 112 0.01 1.77 -4.27
N ALA A 113 0.26 0.82 -5.17
CA ALA A 113 0.24 -0.60 -4.83
C ALA A 113 1.26 -0.95 -3.73
N THR A 114 2.45 -0.38 -3.82
CA THR A 114 3.49 -0.62 -2.81
C THR A 114 3.13 -0.03 -1.45
N LEU A 115 2.54 1.17 -1.42
CA LEU A 115 2.06 1.79 -0.19
C LEU A 115 0.96 0.96 0.48
N ILE A 116 0.02 0.45 -0.31
CA ILE A 116 -1.04 -0.43 0.17
C ILE A 116 -0.43 -1.71 0.77
N ASP A 117 0.43 -2.41 0.03
CA ASP A 117 1.10 -3.62 0.51
C ASP A 117 1.88 -3.36 1.81
N ALA A 118 2.58 -2.23 1.91
CA ALA A 118 3.34 -1.85 3.11
C ALA A 118 2.42 -1.59 4.32
N VAL A 119 1.27 -0.95 4.13
CA VAL A 119 0.27 -0.72 5.18
C VAL A 119 -0.37 -2.03 5.64
N GLU A 120 -0.69 -2.93 4.71
CA GLU A 120 -1.22 -4.25 5.06
C GLU A 120 -0.20 -5.07 5.86
N GLN A 121 1.06 -5.07 5.44
CA GLN A 121 2.16 -5.71 6.16
C GLN A 121 2.37 -5.10 7.54
N PHE A 122 2.27 -3.77 7.67
CA PHE A 122 2.38 -3.09 8.96
C PHE A 122 1.33 -3.61 9.94
N TRP A 123 0.07 -3.71 9.51
CA TRP A 123 -1.00 -4.22 10.35
C TRP A 123 -0.88 -5.71 10.64
N LEU A 124 -0.36 -6.50 9.70
CA LEU A 124 -0.07 -7.92 9.91
C LEU A 124 1.00 -8.10 11.00
N GLU A 125 2.11 -7.35 10.93
CA GLU A 125 3.19 -7.39 11.91
C GLU A 125 2.70 -6.93 13.28
N ARG A 126 1.95 -5.82 13.36
CA ARG A 126 1.38 -5.32 14.62
C ARG A 126 0.41 -6.29 15.29
N ARG A 127 -0.33 -7.10 14.51
CA ARG A 127 -1.21 -8.14 15.05
C ARG A 127 -0.42 -9.33 15.58
N SER A 128 0.63 -9.74 14.85
CA SER A 128 1.49 -10.87 15.22
C SER A 128 2.42 -10.54 16.40
N ASN A 129 2.88 -9.29 16.48
CA ASN A 129 3.79 -8.80 17.50
C ASN A 129 3.37 -7.41 18.02
N PRO A 130 2.37 -7.35 18.93
CA PRO A 130 1.85 -6.08 19.46
C PRO A 130 2.86 -5.25 20.24
N GLN A 131 3.93 -5.88 20.73
CA GLN A 131 5.00 -5.25 21.51
C GLN A 131 6.14 -4.72 20.63
N ALA A 132 6.12 -4.97 19.32
CA ALA A 132 7.11 -4.42 18.39
C ALA A 132 7.12 -2.89 18.45
N SER A 133 8.32 -2.32 18.37
CA SER A 133 8.49 -0.88 18.24
C SER A 133 7.84 -0.41 16.94
N LEU A 134 7.02 0.63 17.04
CA LEU A 134 6.33 1.21 15.89
C LEU A 134 7.34 1.66 14.81
N HIS A 135 8.46 2.24 15.23
CA HIS A 135 9.53 2.66 14.34
C HIS A 135 10.14 1.48 13.58
N GLU A 136 10.47 0.40 14.29
CA GLU A 136 11.03 -0.81 13.69
C GLU A 136 10.06 -1.43 12.68
N THR A 137 8.77 -1.48 13.02
CA THR A 137 7.74 -1.99 12.11
C THR A 137 7.62 -1.13 10.85
N LEU A 138 7.56 0.21 10.99
CA LEU A 138 7.49 1.12 9.85
C LEU A 138 8.71 1.01 8.92
N HIS A 139 9.89 0.84 9.51
CA HIS A 139 11.13 0.64 8.77
C HIS A 139 11.13 -0.73 8.05
N GLN A 140 10.68 -1.79 8.71
CA GLN A 140 10.59 -3.14 8.14
C GLN A 140 9.70 -3.18 6.89
N VAL A 141 8.60 -2.42 6.88
CA VAL A 141 7.69 -2.32 5.72
C VAL A 141 8.07 -1.22 4.72
N SER A 142 9.23 -0.59 4.89
CA SER A 142 9.77 0.44 3.98
C SER A 142 8.89 1.70 3.82
N LEU A 143 8.11 2.06 4.83
CA LEU A 143 7.34 3.33 4.83
C LEU A 143 8.19 4.54 5.23
N ILE A 144 9.24 4.31 6.02
CA ILE A 144 10.19 5.33 6.47
C ILE A 144 11.61 4.95 6.03
N GLY A 145 12.49 5.95 5.91
CA GLY A 145 13.87 5.74 5.50
C GLY A 145 14.76 5.26 6.65
N CYS A 146 15.91 4.67 6.31
CA CYS A 146 16.94 4.25 7.29
C CYS A 146 17.66 5.45 7.96
N CYS A 147 17.37 6.68 7.54
CA CYS A 147 18.07 7.89 8.00
C CYS A 147 17.38 8.60 9.18
N ASP A 148 16.21 8.15 9.62
CA ASP A 148 15.45 8.80 10.70
C ASP A 148 16.01 8.50 12.12
N PHE A 149 17.18 7.86 12.23
CA PHE A 149 17.92 7.64 13.49
C PHE A 149 18.55 8.91 14.09
N ALA A 150 18.36 10.08 13.48
CA ALA A 150 18.94 11.33 13.93
C ALA A 150 17.87 12.34 14.33
N GLN A 151 17.29 12.18 15.53
CA GLN A 151 16.85 13.27 16.40
C GLN A 151 16.65 12.80 17.84
#